data_AF-A0A8D2LRT1-F1
#
_entry.id   AF-A0A8D2LRT1-F1
#
_cell.length_a   1.000
_cell.length_b   1.000
_cell.length_c   1.000
_cell.angle_alpha   90.00
_cell.angle_beta   90.00
_cell.angle_gamma   90.00
#
_symmetry.space_group_name_H-M   'P 1'
#
loop_
_entity.id
_entity.type
_entity.pdbx_description
1 polymer ?
#
loop_
_entity_poly.entity_id
_entity_poly.type
_entity_poly.pdbx_seq_one_letter_code
_entity_poly.pdbx_strand_id
1 'polypeptide(L)'
;IWPTPLTAMHITQLNWECLLHIFSFLDKNSRKSLAQTCQRLLRVFQDPSLWHLLQFHSPAELTKGNFVLGPALRHLSICWHSSQVKVCNVEDWMKNTLQKDICNVHKHIVNDFLLQVCNRREMHETILP
;
A
#
# COMPACT_ATOMS: atom_id res chain seq x y z
N ILE A 1 -43.18 -1.11 28.36
CA ILE A 1 -42.50 -1.86 27.27
C ILE A 1 -41.27 -1.03 26.91
N TRP A 2 -40.10 -1.36 27.47
CA TRP A 2 -38.86 -0.70 27.07
C TRP A 2 -38.49 -1.17 25.65
N PRO A 3 -38.04 -0.26 24.77
CA PRO A 3 -37.63 -0.67 23.42
C PRO A 3 -36.48 -1.66 23.57
N THR A 4 -36.60 -2.80 22.88
CA THR A 4 -35.52 -3.77 22.74
C THR A 4 -34.25 -3.04 22.28
N PRO A 5 -33.06 -3.36 22.81
CA PRO A 5 -31.85 -2.79 22.28
C PRO A 5 -31.79 -3.18 20.80
N LEU A 6 -31.78 -2.18 19.91
CA LEU A 6 -31.38 -2.36 18.53
C LEU A 6 -30.06 -3.13 18.59
N THR A 7 -30.09 -4.39 18.18
CA THR A 7 -28.93 -5.27 18.18
C THR A 7 -27.83 -4.53 17.45
N ALA A 8 -26.80 -4.11 18.19
CA ALA A 8 -25.69 -3.37 17.62
C ALA A 8 -25.07 -4.24 16.51
N MET A 9 -25.27 -3.83 15.26
CA MET A 9 -24.77 -4.56 14.12
C MET A 9 -23.24 -4.55 14.17
N HIS A 10 -22.64 -5.73 14.26
CA HIS A 10 -21.19 -5.83 14.32
C HIS A 10 -20.64 -5.74 12.90
N ILE A 11 -19.57 -4.97 12.68
CA ILE A 11 -18.95 -4.84 11.35
C ILE A 11 -18.61 -6.21 10.74
N THR A 12 -18.22 -7.17 11.58
CA THR A 12 -17.90 -8.55 11.18
C THR A 12 -19.10 -9.37 10.74
N GLN A 13 -20.33 -8.86 10.83
CA GLN A 13 -21.56 -9.53 10.34
C GLN A 13 -21.94 -9.06 8.93
N LEU A 14 -21.38 -7.94 8.46
CA LEU A 14 -21.58 -7.45 7.10
C LEU A 14 -21.06 -8.45 6.07
N ASN A 15 -21.72 -8.55 4.92
CA ASN A 15 -21.24 -9.38 3.82
C ASN A 15 -19.89 -8.86 3.27
N TRP A 16 -19.25 -9.65 2.40
CA TRP A 16 -17.92 -9.34 1.87
C TRP A 16 -17.88 -8.03 1.09
N GLU A 17 -18.90 -7.77 0.26
CA GLU A 17 -18.99 -6.59 -0.60
C GLU A 17 -19.13 -5.30 0.22
N CYS A 18 -19.97 -5.31 1.26
CA CYS A 18 -20.10 -4.20 2.19
C CYS A 18 -18.78 -3.93 2.94
N LEU A 19 -18.06 -4.98 3.35
CA LEU A 19 -16.76 -4.84 3.99
C LEU A 19 -15.72 -4.22 3.04
N LEU A 20 -15.65 -4.69 1.79
CA LEU A 20 -14.79 -4.10 0.76
C LEU A 20 -15.15 -2.64 0.50
N HIS A 21 -16.44 -2.33 0.41
CA HIS A 21 -16.91 -0.96 0.19
C HIS A 21 -16.48 -0.04 1.34
N ILE A 22 -16.64 -0.47 2.60
CA ILE A 22 -16.15 0.28 3.75
C ILE A 22 -14.63 0.48 3.68
N PHE A 23 -13.86 -0.58 3.42
CA PHE A 23 -12.41 -0.49 3.31
C PHE A 23 -11.96 0.44 2.19
N SER A 24 -12.72 0.53 1.10
CA SER A 24 -12.39 1.37 -0.05
C SER A 24 -12.29 2.85 0.31
N PHE A 25 -13.08 3.33 1.29
CA PHE A 25 -13.04 4.72 1.77
C PHE A 25 -11.94 5.02 2.79
N LEU A 26 -11.28 3.99 3.32
CA LEU A 26 -10.24 4.15 4.32
C LEU A 26 -8.87 4.37 3.67
N ASP A 27 -8.03 5.18 4.30
CA ASP A 27 -6.62 5.29 3.94
C ASP A 27 -5.86 4.00 4.32
N LYS A 28 -4.65 3.85 3.75
CA LYS A 28 -3.83 2.63 3.91
C LYS A 28 -3.55 2.27 5.37
N ASN A 29 -3.33 3.27 6.23
CA ASN A 29 -3.02 3.03 7.64
C ASN A 29 -4.28 2.61 8.38
N SER A 30 -5.41 3.28 8.14
CA SER A 30 -6.70 2.90 8.72
C SER A 30 -7.13 1.48 8.31
N ARG A 31 -6.95 1.10 7.04
CA ARG A 31 -7.17 -0.28 6.57
C ARG A 31 -6.29 -1.28 7.33
N LYS A 32 -5.00 -0.97 7.50
CA LYS A 32 -4.05 -1.82 8.24
C LYS A 32 -4.44 -1.96 9.72
N SER A 33 -4.84 -0.86 10.37
CA SER A 33 -5.29 -0.89 11.76
C SER A 33 -6.52 -1.79 11.94
N LEU A 34 -7.50 -1.72 11.02
CA LEU A 34 -8.64 -2.65 11.03
C LEU A 34 -8.24 -4.09 10.74
N ALA A 35 -7.27 -4.31 9.85
CA ALA A 35 -6.77 -5.64 9.54
C ALA A 35 -6.19 -6.36 10.77
N GLN A 36 -5.66 -5.60 11.73
CA GLN A 36 -5.05 -6.13 12.96
C GLN A 36 -6.08 -6.61 13.99
N THR A 37 -7.36 -6.24 13.86
CA THR A 37 -8.35 -6.56 14.89
C THR A 37 -8.81 -8.03 14.83
N CYS A 38 -8.97 -8.61 13.65
CA CYS A 38 -9.37 -10.01 13.50
C CYS A 38 -9.07 -10.58 12.10
N GLN A 39 -9.08 -11.92 12.00
CA GLN A 39 -8.79 -12.63 10.75
C GLN A 39 -9.72 -12.28 9.59
N ARG A 40 -11.01 -12.02 9.86
CA ARG A 40 -11.96 -11.63 8.81
C ARG A 40 -11.57 -10.31 8.16
N LEU A 41 -11.22 -9.31 8.97
CA LEU A 41 -10.83 -7.98 8.49
C LEU A 41 -9.43 -8.00 7.87
N LEU A 42 -8.53 -8.87 8.34
CA LEU A 42 -7.27 -9.14 7.68
C LEU A 42 -7.46 -9.65 6.25
N ARG A 43 -8.38 -10.61 6.03
CA ARG A 43 -8.67 -11.10 4.67
C ARG A 43 -9.21 -10.00 3.77
N VAL A 44 -10.08 -9.12 4.29
CA VAL A 44 -10.60 -7.98 3.53
C VAL A 44 -9.45 -7.04 3.13
N PHE A 45 -8.56 -6.70 4.06
CA PHE A 45 -7.35 -5.91 3.78
C PHE A 45 -6.47 -6.52 2.68
N GLN A 46 -6.37 -7.85 2.67
CA GLN A 46 -5.57 -8.60 1.70
C GLN A 46 -6.20 -8.69 0.31
N ASP A 47 -7.45 -8.25 0.14
CA ASP A 47 -8.13 -8.29 -1.13
C ASP A 47 -7.46 -7.33 -2.15
N PRO A 48 -6.96 -7.84 -3.29
CA PRO A 48 -6.31 -7.02 -4.31
C PRO A 48 -7.18 -5.87 -4.84
N SER A 49 -8.50 -6.04 -4.87
CA SER A 49 -9.45 -5.03 -5.37
C SER A 49 -9.49 -3.76 -4.53
N LEU A 50 -8.90 -3.75 -3.33
CA LEU A 50 -8.77 -2.51 -2.56
C LEU A 50 -7.64 -1.61 -3.07
N TRP A 51 -6.71 -2.14 -3.86
CA TRP A 51 -5.40 -1.50 -4.11
C TRP A 51 -5.24 -1.02 -5.56
N HIS A 52 -6.30 -0.46 -6.15
CA HIS A 52 -6.26 0.11 -7.51
C HIS A 52 -5.36 1.35 -7.65
N LEU A 53 -5.16 2.08 -6.55
CA LEU A 53 -4.35 3.29 -6.47
C LEU A 53 -3.40 3.19 -5.28
N LEU A 54 -2.10 3.31 -5.54
CA LEU A 54 -1.07 3.42 -4.50
C LEU A 54 -0.33 4.74 -4.64
N GLN A 55 -0.50 5.61 -3.64
CA GLN A 55 0.19 6.89 -3.57
C GLN A 55 1.07 6.95 -2.32
N PHE A 56 2.37 7.11 -2.51
CA PHE A 56 3.35 7.21 -1.45
C PHE A 56 3.90 8.63 -1.38
N HIS A 57 4.04 9.20 -0.19
CA HIS A 57 4.61 10.54 0.00
C HIS A 57 6.12 10.51 0.33
N SER A 58 6.63 9.32 0.61
CA SER A 58 8.05 9.05 0.87
C SER A 58 8.41 7.59 0.54
N PRO A 59 9.68 7.30 0.19
CA PRO A 59 10.12 5.92 -0.05
C PRO A 59 10.04 5.03 1.18
N ALA A 60 10.16 5.63 2.37
CA ALA A 60 10.02 4.92 3.63
C ALA A 60 8.63 4.28 3.79
N GLU A 61 7.61 4.73 3.04
CA GLU A 61 6.31 4.08 3.05
C GLU A 61 6.26 2.77 2.25
N LEU A 62 7.20 2.56 1.31
CA LEU A 62 7.25 1.34 0.50
C LEU A 62 7.57 0.09 1.36
N THR A 63 8.21 0.28 2.51
CA THR A 63 8.59 -0.80 3.43
C THR A 63 7.60 -1.00 4.58
N LYS A 64 6.52 -0.20 4.67
CA LYS A 64 5.58 -0.24 5.82
C LYS A 64 4.63 -1.44 5.83
N GLY A 65 4.55 -2.20 4.75
CA GLY A 65 3.65 -3.36 4.64
C GLY A 65 2.19 -2.99 4.94
N ASN A 66 1.76 -1.81 4.50
CA ASN A 66 0.39 -1.30 4.68
C ASN A 66 -0.39 -1.27 3.35
N PHE A 67 0.03 -2.07 2.38
CA PHE A 67 -0.61 -2.25 1.09
C PHE A 67 -0.44 -3.69 0.61
N VAL A 68 -1.25 -4.09 -0.38
CA VAL A 68 -1.07 -5.33 -1.12
C VAL A 68 -0.91 -4.99 -2.60
N LEU A 69 0.09 -5.60 -3.24
CA LEU A 69 0.25 -5.52 -4.70
C LEU A 69 -0.59 -6.61 -5.34
N GLY A 70 -1.36 -6.24 -6.35
CA GLY A 70 -2.16 -7.18 -7.10
C GLY A 70 -2.55 -6.63 -8.48
N PRO A 71 -3.21 -7.45 -9.30
CA PRO A 71 -3.52 -7.13 -10.69
C PRO A 71 -4.48 -5.94 -10.85
N ALA A 72 -5.20 -5.59 -9.78
CA ALA A 72 -6.07 -4.44 -9.74
C ALA A 72 -5.32 -3.09 -9.75
N LEU A 73 -4.01 -3.06 -9.49
CA LEU A 73 -3.23 -1.81 -9.44
C LEU A 73 -3.22 -1.13 -10.82
N ARG A 74 -3.84 0.05 -10.90
CA ARG A 74 -3.92 0.87 -12.13
C ARG A 74 -3.07 2.12 -12.05
N HIS A 75 -2.92 2.68 -10.85
CA HIS A 75 -2.21 3.93 -10.64
C HIS A 75 -1.21 3.79 -9.51
N LEU A 76 0.03 4.17 -9.79
CA LEU A 76 1.14 4.22 -8.85
C LEU A 76 1.76 5.61 -8.87
N SER A 77 1.81 6.26 -7.71
CA SER A 77 2.49 7.54 -7.52
C SER A 77 3.45 7.41 -6.34
N ILE A 78 4.71 7.77 -6.56
CA ILE A 78 5.74 7.81 -5.51
C ILE A 78 6.29 9.22 -5.49
N CYS A 79 5.82 10.03 -4.53
CA CYS A 79 6.31 11.37 -4.29
C CYS A 79 7.51 11.34 -3.35
N TRP A 80 8.40 12.30 -3.52
CA TRP A 80 9.70 12.31 -2.86
C TRP A 80 9.98 13.70 -2.30
N HIS A 81 9.39 14.00 -1.15
CA HIS A 81 9.46 15.35 -0.54
C HIS A 81 10.58 15.51 0.50
N SER A 82 11.45 14.51 0.70
CA SER A 82 12.51 14.61 1.71
C SER A 82 13.63 15.59 1.28
N SER A 83 14.13 16.38 2.23
CA SER A 83 15.33 17.21 2.02
C SER A 83 16.54 16.38 1.57
N GLN A 84 16.58 15.09 1.95
CA GLN A 84 17.58 14.11 1.54
C GLN A 84 17.44 13.67 0.07
N VAL A 85 16.34 14.01 -0.61
CA VAL A 85 16.15 13.75 -2.06
C VAL A 85 16.80 14.82 -2.90
N LYS A 86 16.88 16.05 -2.38
CA LYS A 86 17.65 17.12 -3.03
C LYS A 86 19.08 16.67 -3.28
N VAL A 87 19.63 15.86 -2.37
CA VAL A 87 20.93 15.21 -2.53
C VAL A 87 20.99 14.33 -3.78
N CYS A 88 19.92 13.60 -4.11
CA CYS A 88 19.89 12.75 -5.28
C CYS A 88 19.70 13.52 -6.59
N ASN A 89 19.23 14.78 -6.51
CA ASN A 89 19.15 15.70 -7.66
C ASN A 89 20.46 16.48 -7.89
N VAL A 90 21.47 16.31 -7.04
CA VAL A 90 22.82 16.84 -7.25
C VAL A 90 23.59 15.87 -8.16
N GLU A 91 24.44 16.39 -9.05
CA GLU A 91 25.30 15.56 -9.90
C GLU A 91 26.21 14.63 -9.08
N ASP A 92 26.43 13.41 -9.58
CA ASP A 92 27.15 12.36 -8.83
C ASP A 92 28.59 12.73 -8.45
N TRP A 93 29.26 13.55 -9.25
CA TRP A 93 30.60 14.04 -8.97
C TRP A 93 30.66 15.08 -7.85
N MET A 94 29.54 15.75 -7.55
CA MET A 94 29.41 16.70 -6.43
C MET A 94 28.96 16.06 -5.12
N LYS A 95 28.57 14.77 -5.13
CA LYS A 95 28.11 14.05 -3.95
C LYS A 95 29.29 13.55 -3.09
N ASN A 96 29.23 13.79 -1.79
CA ASN A 96 30.12 13.12 -0.83
C ASN A 96 29.68 11.64 -0.60
N THR A 97 30.49 10.87 0.12
CA THR A 97 30.21 9.44 0.37
C THR A 97 28.85 9.21 1.06
N LEU A 98 28.55 9.97 2.11
CA LEU A 98 27.27 9.88 2.82
C LEU A 98 26.07 10.15 1.90
N GLN A 99 26.20 11.15 1.04
CA GLN A 99 25.18 11.53 0.06
C GLN A 99 24.97 10.43 -0.99
N LYS A 100 26.06 9.77 -1.43
CA LYS A 100 25.99 8.62 -2.34
C LYS A 100 25.29 7.43 -1.66
N ASP A 101 25.61 7.15 -0.41
CA ASP A 101 24.98 6.06 0.35
C ASP A 101 23.47 6.28 0.51
N ILE A 102 23.06 7.50 0.87
CA ILE A 102 21.63 7.87 0.96
C ILE A 102 20.92 7.64 -0.38
N CYS A 103 21.52 8.06 -1.50
CA CYS A 103 20.92 7.89 -2.82
C CYS A 103 20.89 6.43 -3.28
N ASN A 104 21.89 5.63 -2.92
CA ASN A 104 21.88 4.19 -3.18
C ASN A 104 20.73 3.52 -2.44
N VAL A 105 20.55 3.81 -1.15
CA VAL A 105 19.41 3.27 -0.38
C VAL A 105 18.08 3.64 -1.03
N HIS A 106 17.91 4.91 -1.40
CA HIS A 106 16.71 5.39 -2.11
C HIS A 106 16.47 4.65 -3.43
N LYS A 107 17.51 4.49 -4.26
CA LYS A 107 17.43 3.79 -5.54
C LYS A 107 17.09 2.32 -5.36
N HIS A 108 17.72 1.64 -4.40
CA HIS A 108 17.45 0.24 -4.10
C HIS A 108 16.01 0.02 -3.66
N ILE A 109 15.52 0.79 -2.68
CA ILE A 109 14.15 0.64 -2.18
C ILE A 109 13.11 0.78 -3.29
N VAL A 110 13.28 1.78 -4.17
CA VAL A 110 12.33 1.98 -5.26
C VAL A 110 12.48 0.96 -6.38
N ASN A 111 13.70 0.57 -6.72
CA ASN A 111 13.92 -0.47 -7.73
C ASN A 111 13.31 -1.80 -7.28
N ASP A 112 13.58 -2.23 -6.05
CA ASP A 112 13.02 -3.46 -5.48
C ASP A 112 11.49 -3.44 -5.47
N PHE A 113 10.89 -2.29 -5.15
CA PHE A 113 9.45 -2.12 -5.19
C PHE A 113 8.89 -2.20 -6.63
N LEU A 114 9.52 -1.53 -7.60
CA LEU A 114 9.07 -1.55 -8.99
C LEU A 114 9.22 -2.95 -9.60
N LEU A 115 10.28 -3.69 -9.28
CA LEU A 115 10.44 -5.09 -9.68
C LEU A 115 9.29 -5.96 -9.16
N GLN A 116 8.86 -5.77 -7.91
CA GLN A 116 7.69 -6.48 -7.37
C GLN A 116 6.41 -6.13 -8.13
N VAL A 117 6.22 -4.86 -8.49
CA VAL A 117 5.05 -4.43 -9.29
C VAL A 117 5.07 -5.06 -10.68
N CYS A 118 6.23 -5.14 -11.34
CA CYS A 118 6.38 -5.76 -12.66
C CYS A 118 6.12 -7.27 -12.61
N ASN A 119 6.79 -8.00 -11.71
CA ASN A 119 6.66 -9.45 -11.59
C ASN A 119 5.22 -9.89 -11.28
N ARG A 120 4.45 -9.07 -10.56
CA ARG A 120 3.04 -9.36 -10.25
C ARG A 120 2.09 -9.14 -11.43
N ARG A 121 2.47 -8.32 -12.42
CA ARG A 121 1.70 -8.19 -13.68
C ARG A 121 1.93 -9.39 -14.59
N GLU A 122 3.17 -9.83 -14.73
CA GLU A 122 3.53 -10.95 -15.62
C GLU A 122 2.80 -12.25 -15.23
N MET A 123 2.66 -12.52 -13.92
CA MET A 123 1.91 -13.69 -13.46
C MET A 123 0.41 -13.69 -13.79
N HIS A 124 -0.19 -12.53 -14.07
CA HIS A 124 -1.58 -12.47 -14.52
C HIS A 124 -1.70 -12.72 -16.03
N GLU A 125 -0.72 -12.30 -16.82
CA GLU A 125 -0.70 -12.56 -18.27
C GLU A 125 -0.46 -14.03 -18.61
N THR A 126 0.21 -14.79 -17.74
CA THR A 126 0.46 -16.23 -17.97
C THR A 126 -0.74 -17.13 -17.59
N ILE A 127 -1.79 -16.61 -16.97
CA ILE A 127 -2.94 -17.39 -16.46
C ILE A 127 -4.22 -17.17 -17.30
N LEU A 128 -4.19 -16.26 -18.28
CA LEU A 128 -5.27 -16.11 -19.25
C LEU A 128 -4.94 -16.90 -20.54
N PRO A 129 -5.73 -17.93 -20.90
CA PRO A 129 -5.64 -18.57 -22.22
C PRO A 129 -6.13 -17.67 -23.35
#